data_AF-A0A8B9EM44-F1
#
_entry.id   AF-A0A8B9EM44-F1
#
_cell.length_a   1.000
_cell.length_b   1.000
_cell.length_c   1.000
_cell.angle_alpha   90.00
_cell.angle_beta   90.00
_cell.angle_gamma   90.00
#
_symmetry.space_group_name_H-M   'P 1'
#
loop_
_entity.id
_entity.type
_entity.pdbx_description
1 polymer ?
#
loop_
_entity_poly.entity_id
_entity_poly.type
_entity_poly.pdbx_seq_one_letter_code
_entity_poly.pdbx_strand_id
1 'polypeptide(L)'
;MGYRSRSGSPRNRLYPRQFKEKARESNSALSSPQCLEEIAFGTETRFDWEVSESGCGEVERDFEREYGKLQQLEDQTKKLQKDMKKSTDADLAMSKSAVKISSDLLSNPLCEQEPGFLEMVTAFDTAMKRMDSFNQEKVNQIQKTVIEPLKKFSSVFPSLNMAVKRREQTLQDYKRLQSKVEKYEEKERTGPVLAKLHQAREELRPVKEDFEAKNKQLLEEMPKFYSSRIDYFKPSFESLVRAQVVYYTEMHKIFGDLTAQIDQPGLSDEQRERENEAKLSELRALSIVADD
;
A
#
# COMPACT_ATOMS: atom_id res chain seq x y z
N MET A 1 -36.80 -37.19 -35.19
CA MET A 1 -35.51 -37.10 -35.92
C MET A 1 -34.52 -36.42 -35.01
N GLY A 2 -33.45 -37.11 -34.63
CA GLY A 2 -32.38 -36.54 -33.83
C GLY A 2 -31.32 -35.88 -34.70
N TYR A 3 -30.54 -34.98 -34.09
CA TYR A 3 -29.09 -34.94 -34.24
C TYR A 3 -28.47 -34.46 -32.93
N ARG A 4 -27.36 -35.11 -32.56
CA ARG A 4 -26.57 -34.96 -31.34
C ARG A 4 -25.18 -34.48 -31.76
N SER A 5 -24.57 -33.54 -31.02
CA SER A 5 -23.12 -33.31 -30.86
C SER A 5 -22.95 -32.17 -29.84
N ARG A 6 -22.50 -32.36 -28.59
CA ARG A 6 -21.10 -32.50 -28.07
C ARG A 6 -20.17 -31.46 -28.72
N SER A 7 -19.33 -30.67 -28.04
CA SER A 7 -18.58 -30.78 -26.78
C SER A 7 -17.98 -29.39 -26.48
N GLY A 8 -17.90 -28.90 -25.24
CA GLY A 8 -16.79 -29.19 -24.33
C GLY A 8 -15.88 -27.95 -24.18
N SER A 9 -16.13 -27.10 -23.17
CA SER A 9 -15.25 -25.98 -22.83
C SER A 9 -14.07 -26.49 -21.98
N PRO A 10 -12.81 -26.07 -22.23
CA PRO A 10 -11.65 -26.68 -21.58
C PRO A 10 -11.62 -26.35 -20.08
N ARG A 11 -11.65 -27.39 -19.25
CA ARG A 11 -11.32 -27.29 -17.83
C ARG A 11 -9.88 -26.79 -17.70
N ASN A 12 -9.73 -25.57 -17.22
CA ASN A 12 -8.45 -24.99 -16.82
C ASN A 12 -7.95 -25.66 -15.52
N ARG A 13 -7.57 -26.94 -15.60
CA ARG A 13 -6.88 -27.68 -14.53
C ARG A 13 -5.38 -27.51 -14.72
N LEU A 14 -4.81 -26.41 -14.27
CA LEU A 14 -3.35 -26.31 -14.07
C LEU A 14 -2.89 -25.30 -13.00
N TYR A 15 -3.78 -24.48 -12.45
CA TYR A 15 -3.40 -23.42 -11.51
C TYR A 15 -3.34 -23.76 -10.00
N PRO A 16 -4.03 -24.78 -9.42
CA PRO A 16 -4.04 -24.93 -7.96
C PRO A 16 -2.84 -25.65 -7.32
N ARG A 17 -2.02 -26.39 -8.08
CA ARG A 17 -0.94 -27.21 -7.50
C ARG A 17 0.39 -26.45 -7.36
N GLN A 18 0.81 -25.70 -8.37
CA GLN A 18 2.05 -24.92 -8.30
C GLN A 18 2.01 -23.79 -7.25
N PHE A 19 0.82 -23.28 -6.94
CA PHE A 19 0.64 -22.22 -5.94
C PHE A 19 0.71 -22.76 -4.49
N LYS A 20 0.30 -24.02 -4.26
CA LYS A 20 0.39 -24.66 -2.93
C LYS A 20 1.81 -25.10 -2.58
N GLU A 21 2.60 -25.54 -3.56
CA GLU A 21 4.01 -25.90 -3.35
C GLU A 21 4.88 -24.66 -3.06
N LYS A 22 4.74 -23.57 -3.82
CA LYS A 22 5.45 -22.30 -3.53
C LYS A 22 5.04 -21.66 -2.20
N ALA A 23 3.77 -21.80 -1.79
CA ALA A 23 3.30 -21.31 -0.50
C ALA A 23 3.91 -22.07 0.69
N ARG A 24 4.27 -23.35 0.53
CA ARG A 24 4.94 -24.15 1.56
C ARG A 24 6.43 -23.79 1.68
N GLU A 25 7.09 -23.53 0.56
CA GLU A 25 8.50 -23.08 0.52
C GLU A 25 8.68 -21.63 1.02
N SER A 26 7.69 -20.76 0.81
CA SER A 26 7.74 -19.36 1.26
C SER A 26 7.48 -19.21 2.76
N ASN A 27 6.72 -20.13 3.37
CA ASN A 27 6.49 -20.13 4.82
C ASN A 27 7.74 -20.57 5.62
N SER A 28 8.66 -21.32 5.03
CA SER A 28 9.96 -21.64 5.65
C SER A 28 11.00 -20.51 5.53
N ALA A 29 10.84 -19.59 4.58
CA ALA A 29 11.79 -18.49 4.34
C ALA A 29 11.56 -17.25 5.23
N LEU A 30 10.45 -17.21 5.98
CA LEU A 30 10.10 -16.08 6.88
C LEU A 30 10.74 -16.18 8.28
N SER A 31 11.61 -17.16 8.52
CA SER A 31 12.24 -17.41 9.83
C SER A 31 13.78 -17.38 9.80
N SER A 32 14.41 -16.48 9.02
CA SER A 32 15.87 -16.31 9.07
C SER A 32 16.26 -14.83 9.16
N PRO A 33 16.75 -14.35 10.33
CA PRO A 33 17.24 -12.99 10.50
C PRO A 33 18.71 -12.91 10.08
N GLN A 34 19.01 -12.79 8.79
CA GLN A 34 20.41 -12.74 8.32
C GLN A 34 20.72 -11.77 7.15
N CYS A 35 19.92 -10.71 6.93
CA CYS A 35 20.25 -9.69 5.91
C CYS A 35 20.60 -8.31 6.49
N LEU A 36 21.33 -8.26 7.62
CA LEU A 36 21.80 -6.99 8.21
C LEU A 36 23.28 -6.94 8.64
N GLU A 37 24.09 -7.94 8.31
CA GLU A 37 25.54 -7.86 8.51
C GLU A 37 26.24 -8.41 7.27
N GLU A 38 26.69 -7.52 6.39
CA GLU A 38 27.86 -7.70 5.50
C GLU A 38 27.95 -6.51 4.53
N ILE A 39 28.47 -5.38 5.01
CA ILE A 39 29.15 -4.41 4.14
C ILE A 39 30.44 -4.01 4.84
N ALA A 40 31.47 -4.83 4.69
CA ALA A 40 32.85 -4.47 4.95
C ALA A 40 33.73 -4.97 3.79
N PHE A 41 34.67 -4.10 3.40
CA PHE A 41 35.77 -4.27 2.45
C PHE A 41 35.49 -4.11 0.95
N GLY A 42 36.13 -3.09 0.34
CA GLY A 42 36.22 -2.98 -1.11
C GLY A 42 36.76 -1.66 -1.66
N THR A 43 38.05 -1.42 -1.47
CA THR A 43 38.96 -0.61 -2.32
C THR A 43 38.76 0.91 -2.43
N GLU A 44 39.75 1.58 -1.84
CA GLU A 44 40.19 2.95 -1.94
C GLU A 44 40.52 3.35 -3.40
N THR A 45 39.65 4.14 -4.03
CA THR A 45 40.04 5.03 -5.13
C THR A 45 39.78 6.46 -4.69
N ARG A 46 40.86 7.15 -4.33
CA ARG A 46 40.91 8.60 -4.16
C ARG A 46 40.70 9.23 -5.53
N PHE A 47 39.45 9.53 -5.85
CA PHE A 47 39.10 10.40 -6.96
C PHE A 47 39.50 11.83 -6.58
N ASP A 48 40.61 12.32 -7.12
CA ASP A 48 40.93 13.75 -7.09
C ASP A 48 39.92 14.47 -7.99
N TRP A 49 38.94 15.11 -7.38
CA TRP A 49 37.99 15.97 -8.05
C TRP A 49 38.62 17.34 -8.31
N GLU A 50 39.37 17.49 -9.41
CA GLU A 50 39.59 18.80 -10.01
C GLU A 50 38.28 19.27 -10.66
N VAL A 51 37.48 20.00 -9.86
CA VAL A 51 36.19 20.55 -10.26
C VAL A 51 36.42 21.66 -11.29
N SER A 52 36.24 21.34 -12.57
CA SER A 52 35.89 22.34 -13.58
C SER A 52 34.42 22.77 -13.36
N GLU A 53 34.10 24.06 -13.56
CA GLU A 53 32.73 24.60 -13.40
C GLU A 53 31.65 23.80 -14.15
N SER A 54 32.03 23.12 -15.24
CA SER A 54 31.14 22.28 -16.05
C SER A 54 30.72 20.97 -15.36
N GLY A 55 31.59 20.37 -14.52
CA GLY A 55 31.29 19.13 -13.81
C GLY A 55 30.41 19.31 -12.56
N CYS A 56 30.50 20.47 -11.92
CA CYS A 56 29.69 20.80 -10.73
C CYS A 56 28.19 20.87 -11.06
N GLY A 57 27.83 21.43 -12.22
CA GLY A 57 26.44 21.52 -12.66
C GLY A 57 25.82 20.16 -13.00
N GLU A 58 26.60 19.17 -13.42
CA GLU A 58 26.10 17.83 -13.73
C GLU A 58 25.79 17.02 -12.48
N VAL A 59 26.68 17.09 -11.49
CA VAL A 59 26.50 16.41 -10.19
C VAL A 59 25.28 16.95 -9.44
N GLU A 60 25.01 18.26 -9.50
CA GLU A 60 23.81 18.84 -8.86
C GLU A 60 22.52 18.36 -9.55
N ARG A 61 22.50 18.32 -10.88
CA ARG A 61 21.35 17.79 -11.65
C ARG A 61 21.10 16.33 -11.33
N ASP A 62 22.15 15.54 -11.14
CA ASP A 62 22.05 14.14 -10.73
C ASP A 62 21.44 14.01 -9.33
N PHE A 63 21.90 14.83 -8.38
CA PHE A 63 21.35 14.88 -7.04
C PHE A 63 19.86 15.23 -7.03
N GLU A 64 19.48 16.32 -7.71
CA GLU A 64 18.09 16.78 -7.83
C GLU A 64 17.19 15.70 -8.45
N ARG A 65 17.68 15.00 -9.49
CA ARG A 65 16.95 13.91 -10.13
C ARG A 65 16.72 12.74 -9.18
N GLU A 66 17.74 12.26 -8.50
CA GLU A 66 17.60 11.11 -7.60
C GLU A 66 16.77 11.44 -6.36
N TYR A 67 16.95 12.63 -5.79
CA TYR A 67 16.12 13.10 -4.68
C TYR A 67 14.66 13.29 -5.11
N GLY A 68 14.41 13.86 -6.28
CA GLY A 68 13.06 14.03 -6.83
C GLY A 68 12.30 12.71 -7.00
N LYS A 69 12.97 11.63 -7.41
CA LYS A 69 12.38 10.28 -7.45
C LYS A 69 11.95 9.80 -6.05
N LEU A 70 12.76 10.08 -5.03
CA LEU A 70 12.47 9.68 -3.66
C LEU A 70 11.34 10.50 -3.05
N GLN A 71 11.24 11.80 -3.34
CA GLN A 71 10.10 12.63 -2.91
C GLN A 71 8.78 12.10 -3.50
N GLN A 72 8.77 11.79 -4.80
CA GLN A 72 7.60 11.19 -5.44
C GLN A 72 7.24 9.83 -4.81
N LEU A 73 8.25 9.00 -4.51
CA LEU A 73 8.05 7.72 -3.85
C LEU A 73 7.47 7.90 -2.43
N GLU A 74 7.95 8.88 -1.66
CA GLU A 74 7.44 9.21 -0.32
C GLU A 74 5.94 9.53 -0.37
N ASP A 75 5.55 10.44 -1.26
CA ASP A 75 4.17 10.88 -1.41
C ASP A 75 3.24 9.75 -1.87
N GLN A 76 3.69 8.96 -2.85
CA GLN A 76 2.96 7.80 -3.33
C GLN A 76 2.79 6.74 -2.25
N THR A 77 3.83 6.48 -1.45
CA THR A 77 3.78 5.51 -0.34
C THR A 77 2.77 5.96 0.73
N LYS A 78 2.80 7.24 1.12
CA LYS A 78 1.85 7.81 2.08
C LYS A 78 0.41 7.73 1.58
N LYS A 79 0.19 8.07 0.31
CA LYS A 79 -1.13 7.97 -0.33
C LYS A 79 -1.65 6.54 -0.32
N LEU A 80 -0.81 5.59 -0.77
CA LEU A 80 -1.16 4.16 -0.80
C LEU A 80 -1.49 3.63 0.60
N GLN A 81 -0.70 3.97 1.61
CA GLN A 81 -0.96 3.59 3.00
C GLN A 81 -2.32 4.11 3.49
N LYS A 82 -2.60 5.39 3.23
CA LYS A 82 -3.87 6.04 3.61
C LYS A 82 -5.07 5.39 2.93
N ASP A 83 -4.97 5.16 1.62
CA ASP A 83 -6.05 4.57 0.85
C ASP A 83 -6.28 3.10 1.26
N MET A 84 -5.22 2.38 1.63
CA MET A 84 -5.36 1.02 2.14
C MET A 84 -6.05 0.95 3.50
N LYS A 85 -5.71 1.86 4.41
CA LYS A 85 -6.40 1.98 5.69
C LYS A 85 -7.89 2.30 5.49
N LYS A 86 -8.22 3.25 4.62
CA LYS A 86 -9.62 3.58 4.30
C LYS A 86 -10.38 2.37 3.75
N SER A 87 -9.75 1.60 2.87
CA SER A 87 -10.36 0.39 2.30
C SER A 87 -10.68 -0.63 3.40
N THR A 88 -9.75 -0.89 4.32
CA THR A 88 -9.99 -1.83 5.42
C THR A 88 -11.04 -1.32 6.41
N ASP A 89 -11.09 -0.01 6.66
CA ASP A 89 -12.11 0.60 7.51
C ASP A 89 -13.52 0.45 6.88
N ALA A 90 -13.62 0.64 5.56
CA ALA A 90 -14.86 0.43 4.80
C ALA A 90 -15.29 -1.04 4.81
N ASP A 91 -14.35 -1.98 4.64
CA ASP A 91 -14.61 -3.42 4.75
C ASP A 91 -15.23 -3.76 6.11
N LEU A 92 -14.67 -3.24 7.21
CA LEU A 92 -15.19 -3.48 8.57
C LEU A 92 -16.57 -2.85 8.78
N ALA A 93 -16.79 -1.64 8.26
CA ALA A 93 -18.09 -0.96 8.40
C ALA A 93 -19.20 -1.73 7.68
N MET A 94 -18.90 -2.24 6.47
CA MET A 94 -19.83 -3.04 5.69
C MET A 94 -20.19 -4.35 6.40
N SER A 95 -19.21 -5.12 6.87
CA SER A 95 -19.48 -6.42 7.52
C SER A 95 -20.26 -6.25 8.83
N LYS A 96 -19.93 -5.23 9.63
CA LYS A 96 -20.71 -4.89 10.84
C LYS A 96 -22.16 -4.53 10.51
N SER A 97 -22.39 -3.76 9.45
CA SER A 97 -23.75 -3.39 9.02
C SER A 97 -24.53 -4.62 8.57
N ALA A 98 -23.90 -5.54 7.83
CA ALA A 98 -24.52 -6.78 7.40
C ALA A 98 -24.93 -7.68 8.58
N VAL A 99 -24.06 -7.84 9.58
CA VAL A 99 -24.37 -8.57 10.83
C VAL A 99 -25.50 -7.88 11.62
N LYS A 100 -25.52 -6.54 11.65
CA LYS A 100 -26.60 -5.82 12.32
C LYS A 100 -27.95 -6.08 11.64
N ILE A 101 -28.00 -6.02 10.30
CA ILE A 101 -29.22 -6.28 9.53
C ILE A 101 -29.75 -7.69 9.84
N SER A 102 -28.89 -8.71 9.83
CA SER A 102 -29.34 -10.07 10.13
C SER A 102 -29.82 -10.23 11.56
N SER A 103 -29.14 -9.61 12.52
CA SER A 103 -29.54 -9.64 13.93
C SER A 103 -30.87 -8.90 14.19
N ASP A 104 -31.10 -7.77 13.53
CA ASP A 104 -32.35 -7.01 13.64
C ASP A 104 -33.52 -7.82 13.06
N LEU A 105 -33.30 -8.51 11.93
CA LEU A 105 -34.30 -9.42 11.34
C LEU A 105 -34.64 -10.59 12.27
N LEU A 106 -33.63 -11.18 12.92
CA LEU A 106 -33.82 -12.30 13.84
C LEU A 106 -34.63 -11.91 15.09
N SER A 107 -34.53 -10.64 15.49
CA SER A 107 -35.26 -10.07 16.62
C SER A 107 -36.70 -9.65 16.26
N ASN A 108 -37.11 -9.80 15.00
CA ASN A 108 -38.44 -9.44 14.55
C ASN A 108 -39.49 -10.45 15.07
N PRO A 109 -40.63 -10.00 15.64
CA PRO A 109 -41.70 -10.88 16.11
C PRO A 109 -42.23 -11.86 15.05
N LEU A 110 -42.06 -11.56 13.75
CA LEU A 110 -42.39 -12.49 12.66
C LEU A 110 -41.64 -13.82 12.78
N CYS A 111 -40.42 -13.83 13.32
CA CYS A 111 -39.66 -15.04 13.56
C CYS A 111 -40.30 -15.93 14.65
N GLU A 112 -41.07 -15.36 15.58
CA GLU A 112 -41.80 -16.15 16.58
C GLU A 112 -43.09 -16.74 16.00
N GLN A 113 -43.67 -16.07 15.01
CA GLN A 113 -44.96 -16.42 14.41
C GLN A 113 -44.81 -17.44 13.28
N GLU A 114 -43.73 -17.35 12.50
CA GLU A 114 -43.53 -18.12 11.28
C GLU A 114 -42.24 -18.95 11.38
N PRO A 115 -42.33 -20.25 11.73
CA PRO A 115 -41.15 -21.11 11.92
C PRO A 115 -40.23 -21.19 10.70
N GLY A 116 -40.80 -21.20 9.48
CA GLY A 116 -40.01 -21.22 8.24
C GLY A 116 -39.24 -19.92 8.00
N PHE A 117 -39.79 -18.78 8.43
CA PHE A 117 -39.09 -17.50 8.37
C PHE A 117 -37.94 -17.45 9.37
N LEU A 118 -38.17 -17.94 10.60
CA LEU A 118 -37.12 -18.07 11.61
C LEU A 118 -35.93 -18.90 11.12
N GLU A 119 -36.19 -20.06 10.50
CA GLU A 119 -35.14 -20.92 9.94
C GLU A 119 -34.31 -20.18 8.89
N MET A 120 -34.97 -19.51 7.93
CA MET A 120 -34.32 -18.72 6.88
C MET A 120 -33.45 -17.59 7.45
N VAL A 121 -34.00 -16.81 8.38
CA VAL A 121 -33.30 -15.67 8.99
C VAL A 121 -32.15 -16.14 9.87
N THR A 122 -32.30 -17.27 10.57
CA THR A 122 -31.21 -17.88 11.36
C THR A 122 -30.05 -18.34 10.48
N ALA A 123 -30.35 -18.95 9.34
CA ALA A 123 -29.34 -19.33 8.35
C ALA A 123 -28.61 -18.10 7.80
N PHE A 124 -29.35 -17.04 7.47
CA PHE A 124 -28.78 -15.77 7.00
C PHE A 124 -27.87 -15.10 8.05
N ASP A 125 -28.31 -15.03 9.30
CA ASP A 125 -27.52 -14.46 10.41
C ASP A 125 -26.23 -15.23 10.65
N THR A 126 -26.30 -16.57 10.61
CA THR A 126 -25.12 -17.43 10.69
C THR A 126 -24.14 -17.15 9.55
N ALA A 127 -24.64 -17.00 8.33
CA ALA A 127 -23.82 -16.65 7.17
C ALA A 127 -23.14 -15.28 7.33
N MET A 128 -23.87 -14.24 7.76
CA MET A 128 -23.32 -12.90 7.97
C MET A 128 -22.23 -12.88 9.05
N LYS A 129 -22.43 -13.58 10.16
CA LYS A 129 -21.42 -13.70 11.23
C LYS A 129 -20.17 -14.44 10.75
N ARG A 130 -20.32 -15.52 9.97
CA ARG A 130 -19.17 -16.23 9.37
C ARG A 130 -18.40 -15.32 8.40
N MET A 131 -19.10 -14.55 7.56
CA MET A 131 -18.48 -13.60 6.66
C MET A 131 -17.71 -12.50 7.40
N ASP A 132 -18.28 -11.97 8.48
CA ASP A 132 -17.60 -10.97 9.32
C ASP A 132 -16.30 -11.51 9.90
N SER A 133 -16.28 -12.77 10.39
CA SER A 133 -15.05 -13.42 10.87
C SER A 133 -13.96 -13.46 9.80
N PHE A 134 -14.29 -13.92 8.58
CA PHE A 134 -13.31 -13.94 7.48
C PHE A 134 -12.89 -12.53 7.03
N ASN A 135 -13.79 -11.55 7.12
CA ASN A 135 -13.46 -10.16 6.80
C ASN A 135 -12.49 -9.57 7.82
N GLN A 136 -12.69 -9.83 9.12
CA GLN A 136 -11.76 -9.45 10.17
C GLN A 136 -10.39 -10.09 9.98
N GLU A 137 -10.33 -11.38 9.62
CA GLU A 137 -9.08 -12.07 9.28
C GLU A 137 -8.36 -11.41 8.09
N LYS A 138 -9.08 -11.13 6.99
CA LYS A 138 -8.55 -10.42 5.82
C LYS A 138 -7.97 -9.05 6.23
N VAL A 139 -8.72 -8.26 6.98
CA VAL A 139 -8.30 -6.93 7.44
C VAL A 139 -7.05 -7.03 8.32
N ASN A 140 -7.02 -7.98 9.25
CA ASN A 140 -5.85 -8.23 10.10
C ASN A 140 -4.61 -8.66 9.29
N GLN A 141 -4.79 -9.47 8.24
CA GLN A 141 -3.70 -9.83 7.33
C GLN A 141 -3.20 -8.61 6.54
N ILE A 142 -4.09 -7.79 5.97
CA ILE A 142 -3.71 -6.58 5.23
C ILE A 142 -2.97 -5.59 6.13
N GLN A 143 -3.41 -5.45 7.39
CA GLN A 143 -2.74 -4.61 8.37
C GLN A 143 -1.27 -5.02 8.57
N LYS A 144 -1.01 -6.32 8.78
CA LYS A 144 0.32 -6.87 9.03
C LYS A 144 1.21 -6.94 7.79
N THR A 145 0.62 -7.21 6.62
CA THR A 145 1.38 -7.54 5.41
C THR A 145 1.46 -6.39 4.40
N VAL A 146 0.66 -5.33 4.57
CA VAL A 146 0.65 -4.17 3.67
C VAL A 146 0.86 -2.88 4.45
N ILE A 147 -0.02 -2.58 5.40
CA ILE A 147 -0.04 -1.27 6.07
C ILE A 147 1.21 -1.08 6.95
N GLU A 148 1.59 -2.09 7.74
CA GLU A 148 2.79 -2.05 8.57
C GLU A 148 4.10 -1.97 7.75
N PRO A 149 4.33 -2.80 6.72
CA PRO A 149 5.48 -2.66 5.84
C PRO A 149 5.58 -1.28 5.18
N LEU A 150 4.49 -0.75 4.63
CA LEU A 150 4.47 0.60 4.05
C LEU A 150 4.78 1.68 5.10
N LYS A 151 4.29 1.51 6.34
CA LYS A 151 4.61 2.41 7.46
C LYS A 151 6.10 2.38 7.79
N LYS A 152 6.70 1.18 7.88
CA LYS A 152 8.13 0.98 8.17
C LYS A 152 8.99 1.60 7.06
N PHE A 153 8.66 1.33 5.79
CA PHE A 153 9.35 1.95 4.66
C PHE A 153 9.25 3.49 4.71
N SER A 154 8.05 4.02 4.98
CA SER A 154 7.81 5.46 5.11
C SER A 154 8.60 6.12 6.24
N SER A 155 8.97 5.36 7.28
CA SER A 155 9.69 5.89 8.45
C SER A 155 11.15 6.26 8.17
N VAL A 156 11.71 5.84 7.04
CA VAL A 156 13.10 6.13 6.63
C VAL A 156 13.23 7.54 6.04
N PHE A 157 12.19 8.03 5.35
CA PHE A 157 12.22 9.32 4.64
C PHE A 157 12.56 10.53 5.53
N PRO A 158 12.05 10.67 6.77
CA PRO A 158 12.45 11.78 7.65
C PRO A 158 13.96 11.88 7.87
N SER A 159 14.65 10.74 8.00
CA SER A 159 16.11 10.72 8.18
C SER A 159 16.83 11.16 6.90
N LEU A 160 16.40 10.64 5.75
CA LEU A 160 16.90 11.05 4.43
C LEU A 160 16.72 12.56 4.21
N ASN A 161 15.52 13.07 4.44
CA ASN A 161 15.19 14.49 4.25
C ASN A 161 16.06 15.40 5.15
N MET A 162 16.38 14.93 6.37
CA MET A 162 17.31 15.64 7.26
C MET A 162 18.76 15.59 6.77
N ALA A 163 19.21 14.48 6.18
CA ALA A 163 20.54 14.37 5.58
C ALA A 163 20.68 15.30 4.35
N VAL A 164 19.67 15.31 3.48
CA VAL A 164 19.59 16.24 2.33
C VAL A 164 19.62 17.70 2.80
N LYS A 165 18.84 18.05 3.82
CA LYS A 165 18.86 19.40 4.40
C LYS A 165 20.23 19.79 4.95
N ARG A 166 20.94 18.86 5.60
CA ARG A 166 22.31 19.08 6.10
C ARG A 166 23.31 19.28 4.96
N ARG A 167 23.20 18.51 3.88
CA ARG A 167 24.01 18.67 2.67
C ARG A 167 23.76 20.03 2.02
N GLU A 168 22.51 20.45 1.90
CA GLU A 168 22.14 21.76 1.35
C GLU A 168 22.68 22.93 2.20
N GLN A 169 22.62 22.82 3.52
CA GLN A 169 23.21 23.82 4.41
C GLN A 169 24.74 23.93 4.20
N THR A 170 25.46 22.80 4.15
CA THR A 170 26.90 22.82 3.90
C THR A 170 27.22 23.34 2.49
N LEU A 171 26.38 23.05 1.48
CA LEU A 171 26.54 23.60 0.13
C LEU A 171 26.43 25.13 0.11
N GLN A 172 25.48 25.70 0.86
CA GLN A 172 25.34 27.15 0.98
C GLN A 172 26.56 27.79 1.67
N ASP A 173 27.05 27.16 2.73
CA ASP A 173 28.26 27.61 3.43
C ASP A 173 29.51 27.51 2.52
N TYR A 174 29.63 26.42 1.76
CA TYR A 174 30.68 26.21 0.76
C TYR A 174 30.64 27.31 -0.30
N LYS A 175 29.48 27.55 -0.95
CA LYS A 175 29.30 28.62 -1.95
C LYS A 175 29.70 30.00 -1.41
N ARG A 176 29.28 30.33 -0.18
CA ARG A 176 29.62 31.61 0.47
C ARG A 176 31.13 31.77 0.67
N LEU A 177 31.82 30.74 1.15
CA LEU A 177 33.28 30.79 1.37
C LEU A 177 34.05 30.74 0.05
N GLN A 178 33.56 30.00 -0.93
CA GLN A 178 34.12 29.93 -2.29
C GLN A 178 34.10 31.32 -2.94
N SER A 179 32.97 32.04 -2.89
CA SER A 179 32.90 33.43 -3.38
C SER A 179 33.83 34.39 -2.62
N LYS A 180 34.10 34.13 -1.34
CA LYS A 180 35.09 34.91 -0.55
C LYS A 180 36.51 34.66 -1.08
N VAL A 181 36.86 33.42 -1.45
CA VAL A 181 38.14 33.07 -2.06
C VAL A 181 38.29 33.75 -3.42
N GLU A 182 37.31 33.59 -4.31
CA GLU A 182 37.30 34.19 -5.66
C GLU A 182 37.50 35.71 -5.59
N LYS A 183 36.80 36.39 -4.68
CA LYS A 183 36.95 37.83 -4.45
C LYS A 183 38.36 38.28 -4.04
N TYR A 184 39.15 37.41 -3.41
CA TYR A 184 40.55 37.71 -3.09
C TYR A 184 41.50 37.30 -4.22
N GLU A 185 41.13 36.34 -5.05
CA GLU A 185 41.89 35.92 -6.24
C GLU A 185 41.85 36.98 -7.35
N GLU A 186 40.72 37.69 -7.50
CA GLU A 186 40.55 38.80 -8.44
C GLU A 186 41.32 40.07 -8.06
N LYS A 187 41.80 40.18 -6.82
CA LYS A 187 42.52 41.37 -6.34
C LYS A 187 44.00 41.33 -6.71
N GLU A 188 44.62 42.51 -6.78
CA GLU A 188 46.06 42.61 -6.99
C GLU A 188 46.86 41.86 -5.92
N ARG A 189 47.89 41.13 -6.38
CA ARG A 189 48.73 40.23 -5.57
C ARG A 189 49.72 40.98 -4.67
N THR A 190 49.17 41.77 -3.75
CA THR A 190 49.93 42.41 -2.68
C THR A 190 50.09 41.45 -1.49
N GLY A 191 51.14 41.63 -0.69
CA GLY A 191 51.40 40.80 0.50
C GLY A 191 50.18 40.63 1.44
N PRO A 192 49.46 41.73 1.80
CA PRO A 192 48.25 41.62 2.63
C PRO A 192 47.09 40.87 1.96
N VAL A 193 46.94 40.95 0.64
CA VAL A 193 45.90 40.22 -0.10
C VAL A 193 46.22 38.73 -0.15
N LEU A 194 47.49 38.36 -0.36
CA LEU A 194 47.93 36.95 -0.35
C LEU A 194 47.71 36.29 1.01
N ALA A 195 47.97 37.00 2.12
CA ALA A 195 47.69 36.50 3.46
C ALA A 195 46.18 36.24 3.68
N LYS A 196 45.31 37.17 3.25
CA LYS A 196 43.85 37.01 3.34
C LYS A 196 43.31 35.89 2.44
N LEU A 197 43.88 35.74 1.25
CA LEU A 197 43.55 34.63 0.35
C LEU A 197 43.90 33.28 0.98
N HIS A 198 45.09 33.17 1.57
CA HIS A 198 45.50 31.95 2.26
C HIS A 198 44.54 31.63 3.42
N GLN A 199 44.21 32.61 4.27
CA GLN A 199 43.24 32.41 5.35
C GLN A 199 41.86 31.98 4.82
N ALA A 200 41.35 32.62 3.76
CA ALA A 200 40.06 32.25 3.17
C ALA A 200 40.05 30.83 2.61
N ARG A 201 41.17 30.36 2.01
CA ARG A 201 41.32 28.96 1.56
C ARG A 201 41.36 27.97 2.72
N GLU A 202 42.05 28.33 3.80
CA GLU A 202 42.10 27.49 5.01
C GLU A 202 40.72 27.36 5.68
N GLU A 203 39.92 28.43 5.66
CA GLU A 203 38.52 28.41 6.12
C GLU A 203 37.60 27.57 5.20
N LEU A 204 37.82 27.64 3.88
CA LEU A 204 37.01 26.94 2.88
C LEU A 204 37.22 25.42 2.92
N ARG A 205 38.47 24.98 3.05
CA ARG A 205 38.88 23.57 2.93
C ARG A 205 38.02 22.60 3.77
N PRO A 206 37.83 22.76 5.10
CA PRO A 206 37.02 21.82 5.87
C PRO A 206 35.53 21.81 5.48
N VAL A 207 35.00 22.95 5.00
CA VAL A 207 33.60 23.04 4.55
C VAL A 207 33.42 22.35 3.19
N LYS A 208 34.39 22.48 2.30
CA LYS A 208 34.43 21.76 1.03
C LYS A 208 34.48 20.25 1.26
N GLU A 209 35.38 19.78 2.12
CA GLU A 209 35.52 18.35 2.46
C GLU A 209 34.22 17.78 3.07
N ASP A 210 33.57 18.51 4.00
CA ASP A 210 32.29 18.09 4.59
C ASP A 210 31.15 18.05 3.55
N PHE A 211 31.07 19.03 2.63
CA PHE A 211 30.09 19.02 1.56
C PHE A 211 30.30 17.82 0.63
N GLU A 212 31.53 17.61 0.16
CA GLU A 212 31.87 16.52 -0.76
C GLU A 212 31.58 15.15 -0.15
N ALA A 213 31.90 14.97 1.14
CA ALA A 213 31.59 13.75 1.88
C ALA A 213 30.07 13.48 1.94
N LYS A 214 29.28 14.47 2.37
CA LYS A 214 27.80 14.36 2.43
C LYS A 214 27.18 14.14 1.05
N ASN A 215 27.67 14.85 0.05
CA ASN A 215 27.17 14.77 -1.32
C ASN A 215 27.42 13.38 -1.92
N LYS A 216 28.64 12.88 -1.78
CA LYS A 216 29.02 11.53 -2.22
C LYS A 216 28.18 10.46 -1.53
N GLN A 217 28.05 10.54 -0.20
CA GLN A 217 27.24 9.58 0.55
C GLN A 217 25.79 9.54 0.06
N LEU A 218 25.15 10.69 -0.11
CA LEU A 218 23.76 10.75 -0.58
C LEU A 218 23.60 10.25 -2.02
N LEU A 219 24.53 10.57 -2.92
CA LEU A 219 24.50 10.07 -4.31
C LEU A 219 24.69 8.54 -4.38
N GLU A 220 25.39 7.93 -3.42
CA GLU A 220 25.52 6.48 -3.32
C GLU A 220 24.31 5.82 -2.66
N GLU A 221 23.71 6.43 -1.63
CA GLU A 221 22.63 5.84 -0.83
C GLU A 221 21.24 6.02 -1.47
N MET A 222 20.94 7.18 -2.06
CA MET A 222 19.61 7.47 -2.63
C MET A 222 19.20 6.45 -3.72
N PRO A 223 20.04 6.10 -4.71
CA PRO A 223 19.68 5.11 -5.72
C PRO A 223 19.46 3.70 -5.13
N LYS A 224 20.24 3.33 -4.09
CA LYS A 224 20.08 2.06 -3.38
C LYS A 224 18.73 2.01 -2.65
N PHE A 225 18.39 3.10 -1.95
CA PHE A 225 17.09 3.22 -1.28
C PHE A 225 15.93 3.21 -2.27
N TYR A 226 16.06 3.89 -3.40
CA TYR A 226 15.05 3.84 -4.45
C TYR A 226 14.88 2.40 -4.96
N SER A 227 15.97 1.69 -5.21
CA SER A 227 15.94 0.31 -5.72
C SER A 227 15.27 -0.68 -4.78
N SER A 228 15.49 -0.54 -3.46
CA SER A 228 14.90 -1.43 -2.44
C SER A 228 13.37 -1.36 -2.34
N ARG A 229 12.73 -0.35 -2.96
CA ARG A 229 11.26 -0.25 -3.01
C ARG A 229 10.60 -1.52 -3.52
N ILE A 230 11.20 -2.20 -4.50
CA ILE A 230 10.59 -3.42 -5.08
C ILE A 230 10.52 -4.54 -4.05
N ASP A 231 11.54 -4.67 -3.20
CA ASP A 231 11.63 -5.70 -2.17
C ASP A 231 10.59 -5.51 -1.06
N TYR A 232 10.12 -4.28 -0.84
CA TYR A 232 9.03 -3.98 0.09
C TYR A 232 7.64 -4.10 -0.53
N PHE A 233 7.45 -3.51 -1.72
CA PHE A 233 6.13 -3.40 -2.33
C PHE A 233 5.66 -4.74 -2.91
N LYS A 234 6.54 -5.50 -3.56
CA LYS A 234 6.18 -6.78 -4.18
C LYS A 234 5.55 -7.79 -3.20
N PRO A 235 6.19 -8.15 -2.07
CA PRO A 235 5.58 -9.09 -1.12
C PRO A 235 4.30 -8.55 -0.47
N SER A 236 4.21 -7.22 -0.28
CA SER A 236 3.01 -6.56 0.24
C SER A 236 1.83 -6.74 -0.72
N PHE A 237 2.01 -6.45 -2.01
CA PHE A 237 0.97 -6.61 -3.02
C PHE A 237 0.57 -8.07 -3.23
N GLU A 238 1.54 -8.99 -3.28
CA GLU A 238 1.24 -10.42 -3.38
C GLU A 238 0.39 -10.90 -2.19
N SER A 239 0.70 -10.42 -0.98
CA SER A 239 -0.05 -10.76 0.23
C SER A 239 -1.45 -10.15 0.25
N LEU A 240 -1.61 -8.93 -0.26
CA LEU A 240 -2.93 -8.30 -0.45
C LEU A 240 -3.82 -9.14 -1.36
N VAL A 241 -3.32 -9.53 -2.53
CA VAL A 241 -4.07 -10.36 -3.49
C VAL A 241 -4.43 -11.71 -2.87
N ARG A 242 -3.50 -12.34 -2.15
CA ARG A 242 -3.77 -13.61 -1.44
C ARG A 242 -4.88 -13.47 -0.40
N ALA A 243 -4.84 -12.44 0.43
CA ALA A 243 -5.86 -12.18 1.45
C ALA A 243 -7.25 -11.97 0.82
N GLN A 244 -7.32 -11.23 -0.29
CA GLN A 244 -8.57 -11.02 -1.03
C GLN A 244 -9.09 -12.33 -1.64
N VAL A 245 -8.24 -13.12 -2.29
CA VAL A 245 -8.62 -14.41 -2.89
C VAL A 245 -9.19 -15.35 -1.83
N VAL A 246 -8.55 -15.44 -0.66
CA VAL A 246 -9.06 -16.26 0.46
C VAL A 246 -10.44 -15.79 0.87
N TYR A 247 -10.60 -14.49 1.16
CA TYR A 247 -11.89 -13.93 1.60
C TYR A 247 -13.02 -14.18 0.60
N TYR A 248 -12.82 -13.82 -0.68
CA TYR A 248 -13.89 -13.96 -1.68
C TYR A 248 -14.20 -15.43 -2.00
N THR A 249 -13.23 -16.33 -1.88
CA THR A 249 -13.47 -17.77 -2.02
C THR A 249 -14.37 -18.29 -0.90
N GLU A 250 -14.12 -17.90 0.34
CA GLU A 250 -14.96 -18.30 1.47
C GLU A 250 -16.35 -17.65 1.41
N MET A 251 -16.42 -16.38 0.99
CA MET A 251 -17.70 -15.68 0.79
C MET A 251 -18.56 -16.37 -0.28
N HIS A 252 -17.96 -16.81 -1.39
CA HIS A 252 -18.67 -17.59 -2.41
C HIS A 252 -19.23 -18.92 -1.87
N LYS A 253 -18.46 -19.64 -1.05
CA LYS A 253 -18.92 -20.88 -0.42
C LYS A 253 -20.06 -20.62 0.56
N ILE A 254 -19.92 -19.62 1.44
CA ILE A 254 -20.94 -19.27 2.43
C ILE A 254 -22.26 -18.93 1.74
N PHE A 255 -22.24 -18.12 0.69
CA PHE A 255 -23.46 -17.81 -0.05
C PHE A 255 -23.99 -19.00 -0.83
N GLY A 256 -23.14 -19.86 -1.39
CA GLY A 256 -23.57 -21.10 -2.01
C GLY A 256 -24.32 -22.02 -1.04
N ASP A 257 -23.77 -22.19 0.17
CA ASP A 257 -24.38 -22.97 1.25
C ASP A 257 -25.71 -22.33 1.71
N LEU A 258 -25.74 -21.01 1.86
CA LEU A 258 -26.95 -20.27 2.25
C LEU A 258 -28.04 -20.42 1.19
N THR A 259 -27.70 -20.19 -0.09
CA THR A 259 -28.65 -20.37 -1.20
C THR A 259 -29.22 -21.78 -1.16
N ALA A 260 -28.40 -22.83 -1.05
CA ALA A 260 -28.91 -24.19 -1.00
C ALA A 260 -29.82 -24.49 0.21
N GLN A 261 -29.69 -23.75 1.31
CA GLN A 261 -30.57 -23.88 2.49
C GLN A 261 -31.89 -23.12 2.34
N ILE A 262 -31.88 -21.96 1.68
CA ILE A 262 -33.07 -21.10 1.55
C ILE A 262 -33.82 -21.31 0.23
N ASP A 263 -33.21 -21.97 -0.75
CA ASP A 263 -33.78 -22.15 -2.09
C ASP A 263 -35.03 -23.05 -2.03
N GLN A 264 -36.19 -22.41 -2.20
CA GLN A 264 -37.43 -23.08 -2.53
C GLN A 264 -37.71 -22.82 -4.02
N PRO A 265 -38.26 -23.80 -4.78
CA PRO A 265 -38.68 -23.56 -6.16
C PRO A 265 -39.68 -22.40 -6.20
N GLY A 266 -39.18 -21.23 -6.62
CA GLY A 266 -39.88 -19.96 -6.48
C GLY A 266 -40.25 -19.33 -7.82
N LEU A 267 -41.17 -18.38 -7.73
CA LEU A 267 -41.56 -17.47 -8.81
C LEU A 267 -40.36 -16.68 -9.32
N SER A 268 -40.37 -16.27 -10.58
CA SER A 268 -39.40 -15.31 -11.12
C SER A 268 -39.50 -13.97 -10.39
N ASP A 269 -38.46 -13.12 -10.49
CA ASP A 269 -38.46 -11.80 -9.86
C ASP A 269 -39.66 -10.95 -10.34
N GLU A 270 -39.97 -10.98 -11.64
CA GLU A 270 -41.14 -10.30 -12.22
C GLU A 270 -42.48 -10.84 -11.72
N GLN A 271 -42.56 -12.15 -11.42
CA GLN A 271 -43.76 -12.74 -10.86
C GLN A 271 -43.92 -12.34 -9.39
N ARG A 272 -42.83 -12.34 -8.62
CA ARG A 272 -42.82 -11.86 -7.23
C ARG A 272 -43.21 -10.39 -7.11
N GLU A 273 -42.71 -9.55 -8.01
CA GLU A 273 -43.07 -8.13 -8.05
C GLU A 273 -44.57 -7.94 -8.33
N ARG A 274 -45.11 -8.62 -9.35
CA ARG A 274 -46.54 -8.57 -9.67
C ARG A 274 -47.43 -9.05 -8.53
N GLU A 275 -47.09 -10.15 -7.88
CA GLU A 275 -47.84 -10.64 -6.73
C GLU A 275 -47.78 -9.68 -5.53
N ASN A 276 -46.62 -9.09 -5.26
CA ASN A 276 -46.48 -8.09 -4.20
C ASN A 276 -47.32 -6.85 -4.50
N GLU A 277 -47.31 -6.36 -5.74
CA GLU A 277 -48.11 -5.20 -6.12
C GLU A 277 -49.62 -5.50 -6.05
N ALA A 278 -50.05 -6.70 -6.46
CA ALA A 278 -51.42 -7.15 -6.31
C ALA A 278 -51.86 -7.20 -4.83
N LYS A 279 -51.05 -7.80 -3.95
CA LYS A 279 -51.30 -7.84 -2.50
C LYS A 279 -51.36 -6.44 -1.88
N LEU A 280 -50.45 -5.54 -2.27
CA LEU A 280 -50.47 -4.16 -1.81
C LEU A 280 -51.71 -3.41 -2.31
N SER A 281 -52.16 -3.67 -3.53
CA SER A 281 -53.39 -3.09 -4.08
C SER A 281 -54.62 -3.56 -3.30
N GLU A 282 -54.70 -4.84 -2.96
CA GLU A 282 -55.77 -5.39 -2.11
C GLU A 282 -55.77 -4.73 -0.73
N LEU A 283 -54.60 -4.60 -0.10
CA LEU A 283 -54.47 -3.93 1.20
C LEU A 283 -54.88 -2.46 1.15
N ARG A 284 -54.55 -1.73 0.06
CA ARG A 284 -54.99 -0.35 -0.14
C ARG A 284 -56.51 -0.26 -0.31
N ALA A 285 -57.12 -1.22 -1.00
CA ALA A 285 -58.57 -1.27 -1.16
C ALA A 285 -59.32 -1.54 0.17
N LEU A 286 -58.64 -2.16 1.15
CA LEU A 286 -59.16 -2.33 2.51
C LEU A 286 -59.09 -1.05 3.37
N SER A 287 -58.36 0.00 2.92
CA SER A 287 -58.33 1.29 3.58
C SER A 287 -59.66 2.02 3.38
N ILE A 288 -60.63 1.69 4.24
CA ILE A 288 -61.84 2.48 4.45
C ILE A 288 -61.39 3.83 5.03
N VAL A 289 -61.12 4.81 4.17
CA VAL A 289 -61.28 6.20 4.58
C VAL A 289 -62.78 6.33 4.83
N ALA A 290 -63.14 6.48 6.10
CA ALA A 290 -64.44 6.99 6.47
C ALA A 290 -64.52 8.40 5.85
N ASP A 291 -65.23 8.51 4.72
CA ASP A 291 -65.81 9.77 4.30
C ASP A 291 -66.96 10.07 5.29
N ASP A 292 -66.61 10.66 6.45
CA ASP A 292 -67.54 11.33 7.38
C ASP A 292 -66.91 12.64 7.89
#